data_AF-A0A2L2NXP7-F1
#
_entry.id   AF-A0A2L2NXP7-F1
#
_cell.length_a   1.000
_cell.length_b   1.000
_cell.length_c   1.000
_cell.angle_alpha   90.00
_cell.angle_beta   90.00
_cell.angle_gamma   90.00
#
_symmetry.space_group_name_H-M   'P 1'
#
loop_
_entity.id
_entity.type
_entity.pdbx_description
1 polymer ?
#
loop_
_entity_poly.entity_id
_entity_poly.type
_entity_poly.pdbx_seq_one_letter_code
_entity_poly.pdbx_strand_id
1 'polypeptide(L)'
;MNKIIGKPLDRVDGRLKVTGEAPYTADVPIENLTYGVIFQSAIASGKIIQIDASAAAVAPGVLDVVTHQQTPSLVKIPFPITGNSMTVASVSPAVYKAVIAARDKIIKMAIEDANSLLYGSQAEDITVESGEIFLKQDPSKRDRYTDILRRHGLESLEVTEESSLKPESQEYAKHSFGAIFIEVAVDELLGEIKVRRCVGVYGAGRILNFKTARSQVIGGITWGIGMALMEKTVMDANQGRIVGANLSDYLIPVHADIPNMEVQFIEERDPYVNALGTKSLGELPIVGLAAAISNAVYHATGKRIRDLPITPDKLL
;
A
#
# COMPACT_ATOMS: atom_id res chain seq x y z
N MET A 1 -28.38 -2.63 -14.87
CA MET A 1 -27.07 -3.33 -14.77
C MET A 1 -25.97 -2.29 -14.57
N ASN A 2 -25.48 -2.11 -13.34
CA ASN A 2 -24.30 -1.27 -13.10
C ASN A 2 -23.03 -2.02 -13.51
N LYS A 3 -22.52 -1.64 -14.69
CA LYS A 3 -21.40 -2.20 -15.46
C LYS A 3 -20.00 -1.94 -14.86
N ILE A 4 -19.86 -1.79 -13.54
CA ILE A 4 -18.62 -1.25 -12.93
C ILE A 4 -17.75 -2.34 -12.30
N ILE A 5 -18.34 -3.42 -11.76
CA ILE A 5 -17.58 -4.46 -11.08
C ILE A 5 -16.76 -5.28 -12.09
N GLY A 6 -15.44 -5.35 -11.88
CA GLY A 6 -14.51 -6.14 -12.69
C GLY A 6 -13.99 -5.47 -13.96
N LYS A 7 -14.43 -4.24 -14.29
CA LYS A 7 -13.87 -3.48 -15.42
C LYS A 7 -12.66 -2.65 -14.98
N PRO A 8 -11.65 -2.49 -15.85
CA PRO A 8 -10.64 -1.45 -15.65
C PRO A 8 -11.35 -0.10 -15.62
N LEU A 9 -11.26 0.59 -14.49
CA LEU A 9 -11.61 2.00 -14.40
C LEU A 9 -10.34 2.81 -14.56
N ASP A 10 -10.41 3.81 -15.42
CA ASP A 10 -9.37 4.82 -15.48
C ASP A 10 -9.34 5.55 -14.14
N ARG A 11 -8.15 5.67 -13.58
CA ARG A 11 -7.95 6.44 -12.37
C ARG A 11 -8.21 7.91 -12.70
N VAL A 12 -8.99 8.59 -11.86
CA VAL A 12 -9.26 10.03 -11.98
C VAL A 12 -7.95 10.83 -12.02
N ASP A 13 -6.94 10.39 -11.26
CA ASP A 13 -5.60 10.98 -11.20
C ASP A 13 -4.61 10.39 -12.24
N GLY A 14 -5.03 9.40 -13.02
CA GLY A 14 -4.13 8.62 -13.89
C GLY A 14 -3.45 9.45 -14.96
N ARG A 15 -4.22 10.23 -15.73
CA ARG A 15 -3.68 11.07 -16.82
C ARG A 15 -2.66 12.08 -16.28
N LEU A 16 -3.03 12.83 -15.24
CA LEU A 16 -2.15 13.84 -14.64
C LEU A 16 -0.83 13.23 -14.15
N LYS A 17 -0.88 12.03 -13.57
CA LYS A 17 0.33 11.33 -13.11
C LYS A 17 1.23 10.87 -14.24
N VAL A 18 0.67 10.40 -15.36
CA VAL A 18 1.47 9.94 -16.50
C VAL A 18 1.98 11.07 -17.39
N THR A 19 1.32 12.23 -17.38
CA THR A 19 1.77 13.44 -18.10
C THR A 19 2.75 14.27 -17.28
N GLY A 20 2.91 14.00 -15.98
CA GLY A 20 3.71 14.81 -15.06
C GLY A 20 3.01 16.11 -14.63
N GLU A 21 1.72 16.26 -14.91
CA GLU A 21 0.92 17.44 -14.56
C GLU A 21 0.31 17.35 -13.16
N ALA A 22 0.39 16.19 -12.50
CA ALA A 22 -0.11 16.02 -11.13
C ALA A 22 0.73 16.84 -10.15
N PRO A 23 0.15 17.81 -9.41
CA PRO A 23 0.89 18.54 -8.40
C PRO A 23 1.11 17.67 -7.17
N TYR A 24 2.36 17.56 -6.73
CA TYR A 24 2.75 16.95 -5.49
C TYR A 24 3.05 18.03 -4.45
N THR A 25 3.03 17.67 -3.17
CA THR A 25 3.32 18.62 -2.08
C THR A 25 4.69 19.31 -2.25
N ALA A 26 5.65 18.63 -2.89
CA ALA A 26 6.96 19.17 -3.19
C ALA A 26 6.96 20.22 -4.31
N ASP A 27 5.95 20.25 -5.17
CA ASP A 27 5.85 21.18 -6.30
C ASP A 27 5.30 22.55 -5.89
N VAL A 28 4.86 22.70 -4.64
CA VAL A 28 4.32 23.94 -4.11
C VAL A 28 5.49 24.84 -3.70
N PRO A 29 5.73 25.98 -4.38
CA PRO A 29 6.77 26.92 -3.95
C PRO A 29 6.35 27.56 -2.63
N ILE A 30 7.20 27.44 -1.61
CA ILE A 30 6.98 28.04 -0.30
C ILE A 30 8.00 29.16 -0.10
N GLU A 31 7.52 30.39 0.03
CA GLU A 31 8.36 31.53 0.37
C GLU A 31 8.89 31.40 1.80
N ASN A 32 10.14 31.81 2.03
CA ASN A 32 10.80 31.76 3.34
C ASN A 32 10.85 30.35 3.97
N LEU A 33 10.98 29.31 3.14
CA LEU A 33 11.06 27.93 3.59
C LEU A 33 12.28 27.70 4.51
N THR A 34 12.02 27.22 5.72
CA THR A 34 13.07 26.70 6.62
C THR A 34 13.30 25.21 6.34
N TYR A 35 14.54 24.76 6.42
CA TYR A 35 14.90 23.35 6.26
C TYR A 35 14.97 22.65 7.61
N GLY A 36 14.34 21.48 7.72
CA GLY A 36 14.48 20.59 8.87
C GLY A 36 15.46 19.46 8.56
N VAL A 37 16.35 19.14 9.51
CA VAL A 37 17.22 17.97 9.45
C VAL A 37 16.75 16.97 10.52
N ILE A 38 16.40 15.76 10.09
CA ILE A 38 15.95 14.70 10.99
C ILE A 38 17.16 13.88 11.43
N PHE A 39 17.47 13.92 12.73
CA PHE A 39 18.44 13.03 13.35
C PHE A 39 17.74 11.73 13.77
N GLN A 40 18.13 10.63 13.13
CA GLN A 40 17.59 9.30 13.43
C GLN A 40 18.43 8.57 14.50
N SER A 41 17.83 7.58 15.16
CA SER A 41 18.54 6.72 16.11
C SER A 41 19.65 5.94 15.40
N ALA A 42 20.86 5.93 15.97
CA ALA A 42 21.98 5.13 15.47
C ALA A 42 21.87 3.63 15.83
N ILE A 43 20.86 3.25 16.62
CA ILE A 43 20.60 1.87 17.05
C ILE A 43 19.17 1.45 16.72
N ALA A 44 18.96 0.17 16.48
CA ALA A 44 17.68 -0.38 16.05
C ALA A 44 16.58 -0.34 17.14
N SER A 45 16.94 -0.40 18.42
CA SER A 45 16.00 -0.34 19.54
C SER A 45 16.69 0.22 20.79
N GLY A 46 16.00 1.11 21.49
CA GLY A 46 16.50 1.76 22.70
C GLY A 46 15.44 2.61 23.39
N LYS A 47 15.70 3.02 24.63
CA LYS A 47 14.87 3.96 25.37
C LYS A 47 15.59 5.30 25.46
N ILE A 48 14.91 6.38 25.09
CA ILE A 48 15.42 7.74 25.28
C ILE A 48 15.46 8.03 26.79
N ILE A 49 16.65 8.25 27.33
CA ILE A 49 16.84 8.67 28.74
C ILE A 49 16.94 10.20 28.81
N GLN A 50 17.71 10.80 27.90
CA GLN A 50 17.92 12.24 27.81
C GLN A 50 18.26 12.63 26.36
N ILE A 51 17.89 13.85 25.98
CA ILE A 51 18.35 14.53 24.76
C ILE A 51 19.02 15.82 25.21
N ASP A 52 20.29 16.02 24.88
CA ASP A 52 20.99 17.30 25.05
C ASP A 52 21.10 18.00 23.69
N ALA A 53 20.29 19.04 23.51
CA ALA A 53 20.23 19.84 22.29
C ALA A 53 21.01 21.17 22.41
N SER A 54 21.69 21.43 23.54
CA SER A 54 22.24 22.75 23.88
C SER A 54 23.22 23.28 22.84
N ALA A 55 24.15 22.43 22.37
CA ALA A 55 25.12 22.80 21.35
C ALA A 55 24.47 23.09 19.98
N ALA A 56 23.45 22.32 19.60
CA ALA A 56 22.73 22.52 18.33
C ALA A 56 21.89 23.79 18.36
N ALA A 57 21.24 24.09 19.49
CA ALA A 57 20.36 25.26 19.64
C ALA A 57 21.09 26.61 19.48
N VAL A 58 22.40 26.66 19.73
CA VAL A 58 23.21 27.88 19.59
C VAL A 58 24.02 27.93 18.29
N ALA A 59 23.91 26.91 17.44
CA ALA A 59 24.67 26.87 16.20
C ALA A 59 24.15 27.94 15.20
N PRO A 60 25.05 28.64 14.48
CA PRO A 60 24.64 29.63 13.49
C PRO A 60 23.68 29.06 12.44
N GLY A 61 22.55 29.73 12.22
CA GLY A 61 21.54 29.33 11.24
C GLY A 61 20.50 28.33 11.75
N VAL A 62 20.64 27.80 12.98
CA VAL A 62 19.60 26.99 13.61
C VAL A 62 18.50 27.90 14.15
N LEU A 63 17.26 27.66 13.72
CA LEU A 63 16.09 28.38 14.22
C LEU A 63 15.47 27.71 15.45
N ASP A 64 15.43 26.37 15.48
CA ASP A 64 14.90 25.59 16.60
C ASP A 64 15.43 24.15 16.55
N VAL A 65 15.40 23.46 17.69
CA VAL A 65 15.66 22.01 17.80
C VAL A 65 14.42 21.35 18.38
N VAL A 66 13.64 20.72 17.51
CA VAL A 66 12.37 20.08 17.90
C VAL A 66 12.63 18.66 18.42
N THR A 67 12.23 18.42 19.67
CA THR A 67 12.29 17.10 20.30
C THR A 67 10.89 16.52 20.53
N HIS A 68 10.83 15.24 20.95
CA HIS A 68 9.57 14.60 21.34
C HIS A 68 8.84 15.31 22.50
N GLN A 69 9.52 16.20 23.23
CA GLN A 69 8.94 16.97 24.34
C GLN A 69 8.14 18.20 23.86
N GLN A 70 8.53 18.78 22.72
CA GLN A 70 7.88 19.96 22.13
C GLN A 70 6.84 19.59 21.06
N THR A 71 6.86 18.34 20.59
CA THR A 71 5.96 17.90 19.52
C THR A 71 4.53 17.82 20.04
N PRO A 72 3.55 18.54 19.45
CA PRO A 72 2.16 18.47 19.89
C PRO A 72 1.62 17.04 19.71
N SER A 73 0.64 16.67 20.54
CA SER A 73 -0.09 15.42 20.35
C SER A 73 -0.72 15.43 18.96
N LEU A 74 -0.40 14.43 18.14
CA LEU A 74 -0.96 14.31 16.81
C LEU A 74 -2.49 14.18 16.90
N VAL A 75 -3.21 14.95 16.09
CA VAL A 75 -4.66 14.81 15.94
C VAL A 75 -4.94 13.39 15.50
N LYS A 76 -5.75 12.65 16.27
CA LYS A 76 -6.22 11.34 15.85
C LYS A 76 -7.18 11.51 14.69
N ILE A 77 -6.72 11.17 13.50
CA ILE A 77 -7.55 11.16 12.30
C ILE A 77 -8.41 9.89 12.35
N PRO A 78 -9.74 9.96 12.10
CA PRO A 78 -10.66 8.82 12.25
C PRO A 78 -10.53 7.76 11.14
N PHE A 79 -9.50 7.87 10.31
CA PHE A 79 -9.18 6.93 9.25
C PHE A 79 -7.68 6.62 9.26
N PRO A 80 -7.30 5.39 8.87
CA PRO A 80 -5.90 4.99 8.82
C PRO A 80 -5.14 5.82 7.79
N ILE A 81 -3.87 6.12 8.08
CA ILE A 81 -2.95 6.66 7.09
C ILE A 81 -2.78 5.68 5.92
N THR A 82 -2.52 6.20 4.72
CA THR A 82 -2.06 5.37 3.60
C THR A 82 -0.54 5.26 3.67
N GLY A 83 -0.07 4.25 4.40
CA GLY A 83 1.34 3.95 4.64
C GLY A 83 1.48 2.62 5.40
N ASN A 84 2.69 2.06 5.46
CA ASN A 84 2.97 0.74 6.06
C ASN A 84 2.09 -0.39 5.49
N SER A 85 1.57 -0.20 4.27
CA SER A 85 0.71 -1.16 3.56
C SER A 85 -0.55 -1.58 4.34
N MET A 86 -1.05 -0.73 5.24
CA MET A 86 -2.14 -1.10 6.16
C MET A 86 -3.54 -0.83 5.61
N THR A 87 -3.69 -0.04 4.54
CA THR A 87 -5.00 0.45 4.07
C THR A 87 -5.97 -0.70 3.76
N VAL A 88 -5.55 -1.73 3.03
CA VAL A 88 -6.42 -2.87 2.71
C VAL A 88 -6.81 -3.61 4.00
N ALA A 89 -5.85 -3.87 4.88
CA ALA A 89 -6.07 -4.62 6.12
C ALA A 89 -6.91 -3.86 7.17
N SER A 90 -6.98 -2.54 7.10
CA SER A 90 -7.70 -1.69 8.06
C SER A 90 -9.06 -1.21 7.53
N VAL A 91 -9.11 -0.74 6.28
CA VAL A 91 -10.34 -0.19 5.67
C VAL A 91 -11.29 -1.30 5.24
N SER A 92 -10.78 -2.40 4.65
CA SER A 92 -11.66 -3.44 4.11
C SER A 92 -12.53 -4.11 5.18
N PRO A 93 -12.02 -4.45 6.38
CA PRO A 93 -12.88 -4.97 7.45
C PRO A 93 -13.94 -3.97 7.92
N ALA A 94 -13.63 -2.67 7.97
CA ALA A 94 -14.60 -1.63 8.34
C ALA A 94 -15.73 -1.55 7.30
N VAL A 95 -15.38 -1.52 6.00
CA VAL A 95 -16.36 -1.53 4.90
C VAL A 95 -17.18 -2.82 4.92
N TYR A 96 -16.54 -3.97 5.12
CA TYR A 96 -17.23 -5.25 5.22
C TYR A 96 -18.27 -5.25 6.35
N LYS A 97 -17.89 -4.79 7.54
CA LYS A 97 -18.78 -4.70 8.70
C LYS A 97 -19.97 -3.77 8.41
N ALA A 98 -19.71 -2.59 7.86
CA ALA A 98 -20.76 -1.63 7.49
C ALA A 98 -21.75 -2.21 6.45
N VAL A 99 -21.25 -2.91 5.42
CA VAL A 99 -22.09 -3.53 4.38
C VAL A 99 -22.92 -4.67 4.94
N ILE A 100 -22.34 -5.53 5.79
CA ILE A 100 -23.07 -6.62 6.45
C ILE A 100 -24.17 -6.04 7.35
N ALA A 101 -23.87 -5.04 8.16
CA ALA A 101 -24.86 -4.41 9.04
C ALA A 101 -25.98 -3.71 8.24
N ALA A 102 -25.67 -3.05 7.12
CA ALA A 102 -26.68 -2.49 6.21
C ALA A 102 -27.57 -3.56 5.58
N ARG A 103 -26.97 -4.67 5.11
CA ARG A 103 -27.69 -5.83 4.59
C ARG A 103 -28.63 -6.41 5.64
N ASP A 104 -28.12 -6.66 6.84
CA ASP A 104 -28.88 -7.30 7.92
C ASP A 104 -30.04 -6.39 8.40
N LYS A 105 -29.84 -5.07 8.41
CA LYS A 105 -30.90 -4.10 8.69
C LYS A 105 -32.02 -4.14 7.63
N ILE A 106 -31.69 -4.25 6.34
CA ILE A 106 -32.73 -4.45 5.30
C ILE A 106 -33.44 -5.79 5.47
N ILE A 107 -32.69 -6.88 5.68
CA ILE A 107 -33.28 -8.22 5.84
C ILE A 107 -34.28 -8.19 6.99
N LYS A 108 -33.91 -7.57 8.11
CA LYS A 108 -34.79 -7.37 9.26
C LYS A 108 -36.07 -6.61 8.89
N MET A 109 -35.95 -5.49 8.18
CA MET A 109 -37.13 -4.73 7.72
C MET A 109 -38.07 -5.59 6.88
N ALA A 110 -37.54 -6.40 5.97
CA ALA A 110 -38.37 -7.24 5.09
C ALA A 110 -39.05 -8.40 5.82
N ILE A 111 -38.38 -9.08 6.75
CA ILE A 111 -38.98 -10.19 7.49
C ILE A 111 -40.02 -9.71 8.52
N GLU A 112 -39.94 -8.45 8.96
CA GLU A 112 -40.89 -7.82 9.88
C GLU A 112 -42.05 -7.09 9.16
N ASP A 113 -41.94 -6.85 7.85
CA ASP A 113 -42.97 -6.19 7.02
C ASP A 113 -44.00 -7.19 6.48
N ALA A 114 -45.24 -7.11 6.96
CA ALA A 114 -46.35 -7.96 6.52
C ALA A 114 -46.68 -7.87 5.03
N ASN A 115 -46.22 -6.82 4.33
CA ASN A 115 -46.39 -6.64 2.89
C ASN A 115 -45.22 -7.21 2.07
N SER A 116 -44.16 -7.71 2.73
CA SER A 116 -43.05 -8.38 2.06
C SER A 116 -43.37 -9.85 1.81
N LEU A 117 -42.93 -10.39 0.67
CA LEU A 117 -42.97 -11.84 0.40
C LEU A 117 -42.03 -12.64 1.31
N LEU A 118 -41.19 -11.95 2.08
CA LEU A 118 -40.26 -12.52 3.05
C LEU A 118 -40.78 -12.47 4.49
N TYR A 119 -41.98 -11.92 4.73
CA TYR A 119 -42.57 -11.80 6.05
C TYR A 119 -42.54 -13.12 6.83
N GLY A 120 -42.04 -13.08 8.06
CA GLY A 120 -41.95 -14.24 8.95
C GLY A 120 -40.86 -15.27 8.58
N SER A 121 -40.04 -15.01 7.56
CA SER A 121 -38.89 -15.87 7.22
C SER A 121 -37.73 -15.70 8.21
N GLN A 122 -36.88 -16.71 8.33
CA GLN A 122 -35.64 -16.60 9.13
C GLN A 122 -34.57 -15.84 8.35
N ALA A 123 -33.86 -14.92 9.02
CA ALA A 123 -32.84 -14.08 8.39
C ALA A 123 -31.70 -14.89 7.74
N GLU A 124 -31.34 -16.02 8.34
CA GLU A 124 -30.31 -16.94 7.86
C GLU A 124 -30.71 -17.69 6.56
N ASP A 125 -32.01 -17.77 6.26
CA ASP A 125 -32.53 -18.35 5.01
C ASP A 125 -32.59 -17.32 3.86
N ILE A 126 -32.31 -16.04 4.14
CA ILE A 126 -32.31 -14.97 3.14
C ILE A 126 -30.92 -14.84 2.51
N THR A 127 -30.89 -14.62 1.20
CA THR A 127 -29.70 -14.25 0.45
C THR A 127 -29.95 -13.00 -0.38
N VAL A 128 -28.90 -12.43 -0.94
CA VAL A 128 -28.96 -11.15 -1.65
C VAL A 128 -28.24 -11.24 -2.99
N GLU A 129 -28.83 -10.67 -4.04
CA GLU A 129 -28.23 -10.61 -5.37
C GLU A 129 -28.81 -9.43 -6.17
N SER A 130 -27.97 -8.72 -6.92
CA SER A 130 -28.41 -7.77 -7.96
C SER A 130 -29.44 -6.71 -7.52
N GLY A 131 -29.41 -6.28 -6.26
CA GLY A 131 -30.35 -5.28 -5.73
C GLY A 131 -31.63 -5.86 -5.12
N GLU A 132 -31.71 -7.18 -5.02
CA GLU A 132 -32.83 -7.93 -4.47
C GLU A 132 -32.37 -8.79 -3.29
N ILE A 133 -33.30 -9.06 -2.38
CA ILE A 133 -33.18 -10.05 -1.31
C ILE A 133 -34.23 -11.14 -1.53
N PHE A 134 -33.91 -12.39 -1.27
CA PHE A 134 -34.82 -13.51 -1.53
C PHE A 134 -34.53 -14.73 -0.65
N LEU A 135 -35.53 -15.60 -0.53
CA LEU A 135 -35.41 -16.84 0.22
C LEU A 135 -34.58 -17.87 -0.58
N LYS A 136 -33.55 -18.44 0.04
CA LYS A 136 -32.65 -19.42 -0.61
C LYS A 136 -33.40 -20.62 -1.20
N GLN A 137 -34.40 -21.11 -0.46
CA GLN A 137 -35.16 -22.31 -0.80
C GLN A 137 -36.25 -22.03 -1.86
N ASP A 138 -36.70 -20.78 -1.97
CA ASP A 138 -37.71 -20.36 -2.93
C ASP A 138 -37.39 -18.94 -3.45
N PRO A 139 -36.54 -18.81 -4.48
CA PRO A 139 -36.16 -17.51 -5.04
C PRO A 139 -37.33 -16.73 -5.66
N SER A 140 -38.52 -17.32 -5.79
CA SER A 140 -39.72 -16.57 -6.21
C SER A 140 -40.19 -15.59 -5.12
N LYS A 141 -39.95 -15.94 -3.84
CA LYS A 141 -40.12 -15.04 -2.70
C LYS A 141 -38.95 -14.10 -2.63
N ARG A 142 -39.12 -12.92 -3.21
CA ARG A 142 -38.09 -11.89 -3.31
C ARG A 142 -38.66 -10.50 -3.05
N ASP A 143 -37.76 -9.59 -2.74
CA ASP A 143 -38.08 -8.20 -2.52
C ASP A 143 -36.91 -7.32 -2.94
N ARG A 144 -37.20 -6.09 -3.36
CA ARG A 144 -36.19 -5.14 -3.84
C ARG A 144 -35.80 -4.20 -2.72
N TYR A 145 -34.51 -3.87 -2.63
CA TYR A 145 -34.04 -2.85 -1.66
C TYR A 145 -34.86 -1.57 -1.74
N THR A 146 -35.13 -1.08 -2.96
CA THR A 146 -35.90 0.15 -3.19
C THR A 146 -37.35 0.05 -2.75
N ASP A 147 -37.97 -1.11 -2.89
CA ASP A 147 -39.38 -1.29 -2.56
C ASP A 147 -39.56 -1.45 -1.04
N ILE A 148 -38.63 -2.14 -0.38
CA ILE A 148 -38.56 -2.19 1.09
C ILE A 148 -38.40 -0.78 1.65
N LEU A 149 -37.43 0.01 1.15
CA LEU A 149 -37.24 1.38 1.62
C LEU A 149 -38.50 2.24 1.41
N ARG A 150 -39.11 2.15 0.22
CA ARG A 150 -40.33 2.91 -0.10
C ARG A 150 -41.50 2.55 0.82
N ARG A 151 -41.72 1.26 1.11
CA ARG A 151 -42.81 0.81 2.00
C ARG A 151 -42.61 1.29 3.44
N HIS A 152 -41.36 1.47 3.86
CA HIS A 152 -41.01 2.06 5.15
C HIS A 152 -40.88 3.59 5.14
N GLY A 153 -41.18 4.26 4.02
CA GLY A 153 -41.09 5.72 3.90
C GLY A 153 -39.66 6.27 3.99
N LEU A 154 -38.65 5.47 3.64
CA LEU A 154 -37.24 5.85 3.68
C LEU A 154 -36.71 6.15 2.28
N GLU A 155 -35.98 7.25 2.13
CA GLU A 155 -35.24 7.57 0.90
C GLU A 155 -33.87 6.91 0.85
N SER A 156 -33.25 6.69 2.01
CA SER A 156 -31.94 6.06 2.17
C SER A 156 -31.88 5.19 3.42
N LEU A 157 -30.87 4.32 3.45
CA LEU A 157 -30.50 3.56 4.65
C LEU A 157 -29.07 3.90 5.02
N GLU A 158 -28.89 4.33 6.27
CA GLU A 158 -27.58 4.61 6.83
C GLU A 158 -27.27 3.66 7.98
N VAL A 159 -26.02 3.19 7.99
CA VAL A 159 -25.40 2.39 9.04
C VAL A 159 -23.96 2.84 9.16
N THR A 160 -23.52 3.04 10.40
CA THR A 160 -22.14 3.41 10.74
C THR A 160 -21.54 2.28 11.56
N GLU A 161 -20.36 1.82 11.16
CA GLU A 161 -19.63 0.76 11.84
C GLU A 161 -18.17 1.12 12.00
N GLU A 162 -17.59 0.68 13.11
CA GLU A 162 -16.17 0.81 13.38
C GLU A 162 -15.51 -0.58 13.43
N SER A 163 -14.28 -0.66 12.93
CA SER A 163 -13.44 -1.85 13.00
C SER A 163 -12.15 -1.52 13.71
N SER A 164 -11.87 -2.26 14.78
CA SER A 164 -10.61 -2.22 15.52
C SER A 164 -9.93 -3.59 15.49
N LEU A 165 -8.62 -3.61 15.66
CA LEU A 165 -7.88 -4.85 15.84
C LEU A 165 -8.25 -5.47 17.19
N LYS A 166 -8.55 -6.78 17.20
CA LYS A 166 -8.81 -7.50 18.44
C LYS A 166 -7.55 -7.58 19.32
N PRO A 167 -7.67 -7.53 20.66
CA PRO A 167 -6.51 -7.66 21.56
C PRO A 167 -5.72 -8.96 21.33
N GLU A 168 -6.43 -10.09 21.15
CA GLU A 168 -5.87 -11.42 20.82
C GLU A 168 -4.99 -11.41 19.57
N SER A 169 -5.23 -10.47 18.65
CA SER A 169 -4.41 -10.34 17.44
C SER A 169 -2.98 -9.89 17.73
N GLN A 170 -2.66 -9.44 18.96
CA GLN A 170 -1.31 -9.08 19.38
C GLN A 170 -0.46 -10.30 19.75
N GLU A 171 -1.06 -11.48 19.92
CA GLU A 171 -0.34 -12.72 20.27
C GLU A 171 0.43 -13.33 19.08
N TYR A 172 0.12 -12.89 17.85
CA TYR A 172 0.66 -13.46 16.63
C TYR A 172 1.49 -12.44 15.82
N ALA A 173 2.62 -12.89 15.29
CA ALA A 173 3.42 -12.15 14.33
C ALA A 173 2.79 -12.28 12.93
N LYS A 174 2.10 -11.23 12.49
CA LYS A 174 1.29 -11.22 11.26
C LYS A 174 2.04 -10.51 10.14
N HIS A 175 2.85 -11.26 9.40
CA HIS A 175 3.64 -10.73 8.30
C HIS A 175 3.18 -11.28 6.95
N SER A 176 3.43 -10.49 5.92
CA SER A 176 3.47 -10.96 4.54
C SER A 176 4.88 -11.36 4.19
N PHE A 177 5.02 -12.37 3.34
CA PHE A 177 6.31 -12.89 2.91
C PHE A 177 6.40 -12.88 1.39
N GLY A 178 7.62 -12.73 0.88
CA GLY A 178 7.89 -12.78 -0.55
C GLY A 178 9.19 -13.52 -0.83
N ALA A 179 9.22 -14.24 -1.95
CA ALA A 179 10.43 -14.77 -2.55
C ALA A 179 10.58 -14.14 -3.93
N ILE A 180 11.76 -13.60 -4.21
CA ILE A 180 12.05 -12.95 -5.48
C ILE A 180 13.34 -13.49 -6.08
N PHE A 181 13.27 -13.78 -7.37
CA PHE A 181 14.35 -14.34 -8.17
C PHE A 181 14.65 -13.39 -9.31
N ILE A 182 15.93 -13.04 -9.44
CA ILE A 182 16.43 -12.07 -10.40
C ILE A 182 17.50 -12.72 -11.25
N GLU A 183 17.39 -12.50 -12.55
CA GLU A 183 18.42 -12.83 -13.54
C GLU A 183 18.96 -11.52 -14.11
N VAL A 184 20.29 -11.37 -14.14
CA VAL A 184 20.96 -10.23 -14.76
C VAL A 184 21.93 -10.69 -15.83
N ALA A 185 22.17 -9.83 -16.82
CA ALA A 185 23.34 -9.88 -17.68
C ALA A 185 24.24 -8.69 -17.33
N VAL A 186 25.55 -8.94 -17.26
CA VAL A 186 26.56 -7.91 -17.03
C VAL A 186 27.50 -7.89 -18.22
N ASP A 187 27.69 -6.73 -18.84
CA ASP A 187 28.67 -6.55 -19.90
C ASP A 187 30.09 -6.51 -19.30
N GLU A 188 30.98 -7.39 -19.76
CA GLU A 188 32.33 -7.52 -19.21
C GLU A 188 33.24 -6.33 -19.51
N LEU A 189 32.99 -5.61 -20.61
CA LEU A 189 33.82 -4.48 -21.04
C LEU A 189 33.31 -3.15 -20.49
N LEU A 190 31.99 -3.00 -20.39
CA LEU A 190 31.34 -1.75 -20.00
C LEU A 190 30.89 -1.74 -18.54
N GLY A 191 30.74 -2.90 -17.90
CA GLY A 191 30.14 -3.01 -16.57
C GLY A 191 28.63 -2.72 -16.55
N GLU A 192 27.98 -2.61 -17.71
CA GLU A 192 26.55 -2.34 -17.80
C GLU A 192 25.73 -3.55 -17.33
N ILE A 193 24.74 -3.30 -16.47
CA ILE A 193 23.88 -4.35 -15.91
C ILE A 193 22.49 -4.22 -16.54
N LYS A 194 21.97 -5.33 -17.08
CA LYS A 194 20.58 -5.43 -17.53
C LYS A 194 19.85 -6.54 -16.79
N VAL A 195 18.71 -6.22 -16.20
CA VAL A 195 17.81 -7.23 -15.61
C VAL A 195 17.10 -7.95 -16.75
N ARG A 196 17.25 -9.28 -16.82
CA ARG A 196 16.72 -10.11 -17.91
C ARG A 196 15.40 -10.77 -17.56
N ARG A 197 15.25 -11.19 -16.30
CA ARG A 197 14.06 -11.88 -15.82
C ARG A 197 13.82 -11.60 -14.34
N CYS A 198 12.55 -11.47 -13.99
CA CYS A 198 12.12 -11.34 -12.61
C CYS A 198 10.94 -12.28 -12.33
N VAL A 199 11.04 -13.08 -11.27
CA VAL A 199 9.96 -13.92 -10.77
C VAL A 199 9.74 -13.60 -9.30
N GLY A 200 8.55 -13.12 -8.97
CA GLY A 200 8.15 -12.84 -7.59
C GLY A 200 6.98 -13.72 -7.15
N VAL A 201 7.10 -14.35 -5.99
CA VAL A 201 6.06 -15.19 -5.38
C VAL A 201 5.76 -14.62 -3.99
N TYR A 202 4.49 -14.28 -3.72
CA TYR A 202 4.12 -13.53 -2.53
C TYR A 202 3.01 -14.21 -1.72
N GLY A 203 3.25 -14.39 -0.44
CA GLY A 203 2.27 -14.72 0.58
C GLY A 203 1.77 -13.44 1.27
N ALA A 204 0.67 -12.88 0.78
CA ALA A 204 0.13 -11.59 1.23
C ALA A 204 -1.33 -11.70 1.72
N GLY A 205 -1.69 -12.86 2.29
CA GLY A 205 -3.06 -13.15 2.67
C GLY A 205 -4.01 -13.22 1.47
N ARG A 206 -5.28 -12.97 1.72
CA ARG A 206 -6.32 -12.96 0.69
C ARG A 206 -6.13 -11.80 -0.27
N ILE A 207 -5.90 -12.12 -1.54
CA ILE A 207 -5.85 -11.13 -2.64
C ILE A 207 -7.28 -10.75 -3.04
N LEU A 208 -7.67 -9.49 -2.79
CA LEU A 208 -9.01 -8.99 -3.13
C LEU A 208 -9.20 -8.76 -4.63
N ASN A 209 -8.16 -8.32 -5.32
CA ASN A 209 -8.17 -8.10 -6.77
C ASN A 209 -6.80 -8.42 -7.35
N PHE A 210 -6.73 -9.50 -8.15
CA PHE A 210 -5.48 -9.97 -8.73
C PHE A 210 -4.80 -8.91 -9.61
N LYS A 211 -5.57 -8.17 -10.42
CA LYS A 211 -5.01 -7.21 -11.38
C LYS A 211 -4.30 -6.07 -10.67
N THR A 212 -4.93 -5.47 -9.65
CA THR A 212 -4.34 -4.35 -8.92
C THR A 212 -3.21 -4.82 -7.99
N ALA A 213 -3.35 -6.00 -7.38
CA ALA A 213 -2.28 -6.62 -6.59
C ALA A 213 -1.03 -6.89 -7.45
N ARG A 214 -1.20 -7.50 -8.63
CA ARG A 214 -0.10 -7.72 -9.59
C ARG A 214 0.53 -6.40 -10.03
N SER A 215 -0.27 -5.35 -10.24
CA SER A 215 0.24 -4.04 -10.63
C SER A 215 1.09 -3.40 -9.53
N GLN A 216 0.71 -3.56 -8.26
CA GLN A 216 1.52 -3.11 -7.10
C GLN A 216 2.86 -3.85 -7.06
N VAL A 217 2.85 -5.15 -7.28
CA VAL A 217 4.08 -5.96 -7.34
C VAL A 217 5.02 -5.47 -8.42
N ILE A 218 4.52 -5.28 -9.64
CA ILE A 218 5.33 -4.78 -10.76
C ILE A 218 5.91 -3.40 -10.46
N GLY A 219 5.12 -2.51 -9.86
CA GLY A 219 5.58 -1.20 -9.43
C GLY A 219 6.71 -1.27 -8.40
N GLY A 220 6.55 -2.08 -7.35
CA GLY A 220 7.57 -2.23 -6.32
C GLY A 220 8.85 -2.91 -6.81
N ILE A 221 8.74 -3.87 -7.74
CA ILE A 221 9.91 -4.46 -8.41
C ILE A 221 10.61 -3.41 -9.28
N THR A 222 9.86 -2.65 -10.06
CA THR A 222 10.42 -1.57 -10.91
C THR A 222 11.18 -0.57 -10.04
N TRP A 223 10.58 -0.14 -8.93
CA TRP A 223 11.23 0.77 -7.99
C TRP A 223 12.51 0.18 -7.39
N GLY A 224 12.49 -1.09 -6.97
CA GLY A 224 13.70 -1.71 -6.44
C GLY A 224 14.82 -1.88 -7.48
N ILE A 225 14.50 -2.01 -8.78
CA ILE A 225 15.50 -2.01 -9.86
C ILE A 225 16.20 -0.65 -9.90
N GLY A 226 15.43 0.43 -9.81
CA GLY A 226 15.95 1.79 -9.69
C GLY A 226 16.87 1.94 -8.50
N MET A 227 16.39 1.61 -7.29
CA MET A 227 17.19 1.60 -6.06
C MET A 227 18.49 0.81 -6.18
N ALA A 228 18.47 -0.33 -6.88
CA ALA A 228 19.62 -1.20 -6.99
C ALA A 228 20.67 -0.69 -7.98
N LEU A 229 20.27 -0.07 -9.08
CA LEU A 229 21.14 0.16 -10.25
C LEU A 229 21.32 1.63 -10.63
N MET A 230 20.46 2.54 -10.17
CA MET A 230 20.33 3.89 -10.75
C MET A 230 20.14 4.99 -9.71
N GLU A 231 19.19 4.83 -8.80
CA GLU A 231 18.71 5.88 -7.91
C GLU A 231 19.78 6.26 -6.88
N LYS A 232 20.28 7.50 -6.95
CA LYS A 232 21.18 8.06 -5.96
C LYS A 232 20.96 9.57 -5.83
N THR A 233 20.63 9.99 -4.60
CA THR A 233 20.65 11.41 -4.25
C THR A 233 22.08 11.80 -3.90
N VAL A 234 22.65 12.76 -4.64
CA VAL A 234 23.98 13.27 -4.37
C VAL A 234 23.86 14.61 -3.65
N MET A 235 24.46 14.73 -2.46
CA MET A 235 24.52 15.98 -1.73
C MET A 235 25.88 16.63 -1.92
N ASP A 236 25.89 17.91 -2.30
CA ASP A 236 27.10 18.72 -2.28
C ASP A 236 27.52 18.94 -0.82
N ALA A 237 28.71 18.48 -0.45
CA ALA A 237 29.19 18.52 0.93
C ALA A 237 29.47 19.94 1.45
N ASN A 238 29.74 20.90 0.56
CA ASN A 238 30.02 22.29 0.93
C ASN A 238 28.73 23.12 1.07
N GLN A 239 27.73 22.81 0.25
CA GLN A 239 26.48 23.59 0.16
C GLN A 239 25.30 22.91 0.85
N GLY A 240 25.39 21.60 1.15
CA GLY A 240 24.28 20.80 1.67
C GLY A 240 23.12 20.64 0.68
N ARG A 241 23.32 20.99 -0.60
CA ARG A 241 22.29 20.96 -1.64
C ARG A 241 22.28 19.62 -2.36
N ILE A 242 21.09 19.17 -2.77
CA ILE A 242 20.95 18.02 -3.67
C ILE A 242 21.39 18.45 -5.06
N VAL A 243 22.45 17.81 -5.56
CA VAL A 243 22.92 17.95 -6.94
C VAL A 243 22.02 17.14 -7.85
N GLY A 244 21.64 17.71 -8.99
CA GLY A 244 20.82 16.99 -9.96
C GLY A 244 19.41 16.67 -9.46
N ALA A 245 18.78 17.60 -8.74
CA ALA A 245 17.39 17.47 -8.27
C ALA A 245 16.37 17.60 -9.42
N ASN A 246 16.51 16.77 -10.44
CA ASN A 246 15.67 16.70 -11.63
C ASN A 246 15.69 15.27 -12.18
N LEU A 247 14.73 14.91 -13.04
CA LEU A 247 14.60 13.55 -13.58
C LEU A 247 15.63 13.20 -14.68
N SER A 248 16.48 14.14 -15.09
CA SER A 248 17.58 13.84 -16.01
C SER A 248 18.81 13.33 -15.26
N ASP A 249 19.08 13.85 -14.07
CA ASP A 249 20.23 13.48 -13.25
C ASP A 249 19.89 12.42 -12.18
N TYR A 250 18.69 12.48 -11.59
CA TYR A 250 18.18 11.43 -10.71
C TYR A 250 17.52 10.35 -11.57
N LEU A 251 18.33 9.36 -11.94
CA LEU A 251 17.91 8.30 -12.85
C LEU A 251 16.88 7.38 -12.18
N ILE A 252 15.74 7.24 -12.83
CA ILE A 252 14.71 6.24 -12.54
C ILE A 252 14.64 5.25 -13.71
N PRO A 253 14.21 3.99 -13.49
CA PRO A 253 14.07 3.03 -14.57
C PRO A 253 13.12 3.53 -15.66
N VAL A 254 13.56 3.42 -16.91
CA VAL A 254 12.70 3.64 -18.08
C VAL A 254 12.15 2.31 -18.59
N HIS A 255 11.20 2.36 -19.53
CA HIS A 255 10.56 1.15 -20.05
C HIS A 255 11.58 0.15 -20.66
N ALA A 256 12.71 0.62 -21.17
CA ALA A 256 13.76 -0.22 -21.72
C ALA A 256 14.56 -1.01 -20.66
N ASP A 257 14.49 -0.62 -19.39
CA ASP A 257 15.21 -1.28 -18.29
C ASP A 257 14.39 -2.41 -17.67
N ILE A 258 13.10 -2.47 -17.98
CA ILE A 258 12.15 -3.36 -17.31
C ILE A 258 11.92 -4.63 -18.14
N PRO A 259 12.29 -5.81 -17.61
CA PRO A 259 12.04 -7.08 -18.30
C PRO A 259 10.58 -7.52 -18.12
N ASN A 260 10.23 -8.62 -18.78
CA ASN A 260 9.01 -9.34 -18.43
C ASN A 260 9.09 -9.85 -16.98
N MET A 261 8.03 -9.59 -16.22
CA MET A 261 7.91 -9.98 -14.81
C MET A 261 6.82 -11.04 -14.63
N GLU A 262 7.17 -12.14 -13.98
CA GLU A 262 6.22 -13.15 -13.51
C GLU A 262 5.89 -12.89 -12.03
N VAL A 263 4.59 -12.88 -11.72
CA VAL A 263 4.08 -12.61 -10.38
C VAL A 263 3.08 -13.68 -10.01
N GLN A 264 3.34 -14.36 -8.90
CA GLN A 264 2.44 -15.35 -8.33
C GLN A 264 2.07 -14.96 -6.89
N PHE A 265 0.85 -15.31 -6.49
CA PHE A 265 0.38 -15.16 -5.13
C PHE A 265 0.06 -16.53 -4.55
N ILE A 266 0.58 -16.81 -3.37
CA ILE A 266 0.24 -18.01 -2.62
C ILE A 266 -1.15 -17.79 -2.03
N GLU A 267 -2.07 -18.74 -2.27
CA GLU A 267 -3.36 -18.71 -1.60
C GLU A 267 -3.17 -18.95 -0.11
N GLU A 268 -3.49 -17.94 0.69
CA GLU A 268 -3.37 -17.98 2.13
C GLU A 268 -4.71 -17.69 2.80
N ARG A 269 -5.02 -18.46 3.85
CA ARG A 269 -6.09 -18.16 4.79
C ARG A 269 -5.48 -17.92 6.16
N ASP A 270 -5.47 -16.67 6.57
CA ASP A 270 -4.97 -16.25 7.88
C ASP A 270 -6.13 -15.69 8.73
N PRO A 271 -6.69 -16.50 9.66
CA PRO A 271 -7.82 -16.07 10.48
C PRO A 271 -7.42 -15.09 11.59
N TYR A 272 -6.11 -14.95 11.88
CA TYR A 272 -5.60 -14.11 12.97
C TYR A 272 -5.33 -12.68 12.53
N VAL A 273 -5.35 -12.42 11.22
CA VAL A 273 -5.03 -11.11 10.64
C VAL A 273 -6.19 -10.12 10.70
N ASN A 274 -7.34 -10.48 10.15
CA ASN A 274 -8.60 -9.73 10.19
C ASN A 274 -9.73 -10.58 9.60
N ALA A 275 -10.96 -10.10 9.70
CA ALA A 275 -12.16 -10.81 9.22
C ALA A 275 -12.12 -11.19 7.72
N LEU A 276 -11.28 -10.55 6.92
CA LEU A 276 -11.14 -10.82 5.48
C LEU A 276 -9.87 -11.60 5.13
N GLY A 277 -8.99 -11.87 6.10
CA GLY A 277 -7.70 -12.51 5.88
C GLY A 277 -6.73 -11.70 5.02
N THR A 278 -6.90 -10.38 4.93
CA THR A 278 -6.10 -9.50 4.03
C THR A 278 -4.84 -8.98 4.72
N LYS A 279 -3.67 -9.03 4.06
CA LYS A 279 -2.39 -8.53 4.62
C LYS A 279 -1.80 -7.37 3.80
N SER A 280 -0.63 -6.91 4.22
CA SER A 280 0.16 -5.88 3.54
C SER A 280 0.74 -6.39 2.22
N LEU A 281 0.65 -5.56 1.17
CA LEU A 281 1.23 -5.85 -0.15
C LEU A 281 1.92 -4.64 -0.80
N GLY A 282 1.59 -3.39 -0.44
CA GLY A 282 2.09 -2.21 -1.17
C GLY A 282 3.62 -2.09 -1.18
N GLU A 283 4.26 -2.32 -0.04
CA GLU A 283 5.72 -2.19 0.13
C GLU A 283 6.46 -3.53 0.05
N LEU A 284 5.77 -4.65 0.25
CA LEU A 284 6.37 -5.99 0.22
C LEU A 284 7.25 -6.28 -1.03
N PRO A 285 6.87 -5.86 -2.25
CA PRO A 285 7.58 -6.26 -3.47
C PRO A 285 8.96 -5.63 -3.64
N ILE A 286 9.24 -4.48 -3.01
CA ILE A 286 10.57 -3.86 -3.05
C ILE A 286 11.52 -4.49 -2.00
N VAL A 287 10.97 -5.07 -0.93
CA VAL A 287 11.76 -5.65 0.16
C VAL A 287 12.62 -6.81 -0.36
N GLY A 288 13.93 -6.68 -0.21
CA GLY A 288 14.91 -7.69 -0.64
C GLY A 288 15.30 -7.64 -2.12
N LEU A 289 14.68 -6.79 -2.94
CA LEU A 289 14.94 -6.77 -4.39
C LEU A 289 16.38 -6.35 -4.73
N ALA A 290 16.87 -5.26 -4.14
CA ALA A 290 18.24 -4.82 -4.40
C ALA A 290 19.29 -5.83 -3.92
N ALA A 291 18.99 -6.57 -2.84
CA ALA A 291 19.84 -7.67 -2.40
C ALA A 291 19.82 -8.84 -3.40
N ALA A 292 18.66 -9.18 -3.97
CA ALA A 292 18.55 -10.19 -5.02
C ALA A 292 19.33 -9.78 -6.29
N ILE A 293 19.25 -8.51 -6.70
CA ILE A 293 20.03 -7.96 -7.81
C ILE A 293 21.54 -8.01 -7.48
N SER A 294 21.97 -7.55 -6.31
CA SER A 294 23.37 -7.62 -5.86
C SER A 294 23.91 -9.06 -5.84
N ASN A 295 23.10 -10.02 -5.38
CA ASN A 295 23.44 -11.44 -5.41
C ASN A 295 23.58 -11.97 -6.84
N ALA A 296 22.70 -11.58 -7.75
CA ALA A 296 22.75 -11.98 -9.15
C ALA A 296 23.96 -11.37 -9.88
N VAL A 297 24.30 -10.11 -9.61
CA VAL A 297 25.53 -9.47 -10.12
C VAL A 297 26.77 -10.18 -9.58
N TYR A 298 26.81 -10.50 -8.29
CA TYR A 298 27.90 -11.29 -7.72
C TYR A 298 28.01 -12.67 -8.37
N HIS A 299 26.90 -13.35 -8.60
CA HIS A 299 26.89 -14.64 -9.29
C HIS A 299 27.44 -14.53 -10.72
N ALA A 300 27.13 -13.45 -11.43
CA ALA A 300 27.61 -13.23 -12.80
C ALA A 300 29.09 -12.80 -12.88
N THR A 301 29.60 -12.08 -11.88
CA THR A 301 30.90 -11.37 -11.97
C THR A 301 31.94 -11.78 -10.93
N GLY A 302 31.53 -12.45 -9.85
CA GLY A 302 32.35 -12.67 -8.65
C GLY A 302 32.58 -11.42 -7.77
N LYS A 303 32.09 -10.23 -8.16
CA LYS A 303 32.30 -8.97 -7.43
C LYS A 303 31.16 -8.69 -6.45
N ARG A 304 31.48 -8.51 -5.16
CA ARG A 304 30.49 -8.15 -4.11
C ARG A 304 30.42 -6.64 -3.91
N ILE A 305 29.37 -6.01 -4.42
CA ILE A 305 29.09 -4.59 -4.20
C ILE A 305 28.07 -4.43 -3.07
N ARG A 306 28.47 -3.73 -2.00
CA ARG A 306 27.66 -3.52 -0.78
C ARG A 306 27.12 -2.10 -0.64
N ASP A 307 27.60 -1.20 -1.49
CA ASP A 307 27.19 0.20 -1.53
C ASP A 307 26.34 0.43 -2.78
N LEU A 308 25.05 0.73 -2.60
CA LEU A 308 24.12 0.99 -3.69
C LEU A 308 24.23 2.44 -4.19
N PRO A 309 23.84 2.72 -5.44
CA PRO A 309 23.52 1.76 -6.50
C PRO A 309 24.75 1.01 -7.02
N ILE A 310 24.53 -0.14 -7.68
CA ILE A 310 25.57 -0.92 -8.35
C ILE A 310 25.74 -0.38 -9.76
N THR A 311 26.62 0.61 -9.91
CA THR A 311 26.87 1.31 -11.16
C THR A 311 28.04 0.70 -11.93
N PRO A 312 28.16 0.94 -13.25
CA PRO A 312 29.23 0.35 -14.07
C PRO A 312 30.64 0.63 -13.55
N ASP A 313 30.90 1.83 -13.03
CA ASP A 313 32.19 2.22 -12.43
C ASP A 313 32.58 1.36 -11.21
N LYS A 314 31.61 0.75 -10.52
CA LYS A 314 31.88 -0.18 -9.41
C LYS A 314 32.21 -1.60 -9.87
N LEU A 315 31.98 -1.90 -11.15
CA LEU A 315 32.21 -3.20 -11.76
C LEU A 315 33.41 -3.25 -12.69
N LEU A 316 34.01 -2.12 -13.04
CA LEU A 316 35.24 -2.04 -13.84
C LEU A 316 36.48 -2.19 -12.96
#